data_AF-A0A0A3IJQ8-F1
#
_entry.id   AF-A0A0A3IJQ8-F1
#
_cell.length_a   1.000
_cell.length_b   1.000
_cell.length_c   1.000
_cell.angle_alpha   90.00
_cell.angle_beta   90.00
_cell.angle_gamma   90.00
#
_symmetry.space_group_name_H-M   'P 1'
#
loop_
_entity.id
_entity.type
_entity.pdbx_description
1 polymer ?
#
loop_
_entity_poly.entity_id
_entity_poly.type
_entity_poly.pdbx_seq_one_letter_code
_entity_poly.pdbx_strand_id
1 'polypeptide(L)'
;MFYIRKLAIFITVSAGSIIAALLIALGYIEYRKHLIEKETYEYLLQNHKPHEIYEVKGSLGFGHLFVATVIFENEKKLVYEFGKKDGQIIQLTPEPGIENDKNSK
;
A
#
# COMPACT_ATOMS: atom_id res chain seq x y z
N MET A 1 -40.14 -30.80 -6.77
CA MET A 1 -39.00 -31.08 -5.85
C MET A 1 -37.62 -30.99 -6.52
N PHE A 2 -37.43 -31.51 -7.75
CA PHE A 2 -36.14 -31.46 -8.47
C PHE A 2 -35.60 -30.05 -8.77
N TYR A 3 -36.49 -29.12 -9.15
CA TYR A 3 -36.10 -27.73 -9.45
C TYR A 3 -35.55 -26.98 -8.22
N ILE A 4 -36.15 -27.21 -7.04
CA ILE A 4 -35.74 -26.56 -5.79
C ILE A 4 -34.34 -27.02 -5.37
N ARG A 5 -34.02 -28.31 -5.55
CA ARG A 5 -32.68 -28.85 -5.25
C ARG A 5 -31.61 -28.29 -6.18
N LYS A 6 -31.89 -28.20 -7.48
CA LYS A 6 -30.96 -27.59 -8.46
C LYS A 6 -30.75 -26.10 -8.19
N LEU A 7 -31.80 -25.37 -7.83
CA LEU A 7 -31.72 -23.97 -7.45
C LEU A 7 -30.90 -23.76 -6.18
N ALA A 8 -31.10 -24.59 -5.15
CA ALA A 8 -30.32 -24.53 -3.91
C ALA A 8 -28.82 -24.75 -4.16
N ILE A 9 -28.46 -25.78 -4.96
CA ILE A 9 -27.07 -26.04 -5.34
C ILE A 9 -26.47 -24.83 -6.07
N PHE A 10 -27.20 -24.27 -7.05
CA PHE A 10 -26.75 -23.11 -7.80
C PHE A 10 -26.48 -21.89 -6.91
N ILE A 11 -27.37 -21.63 -5.95
CA ILE A 11 -27.20 -20.53 -4.98
C ILE A 11 -25.97 -20.77 -4.10
N THR A 12 -25.80 -21.99 -3.57
CA THR A 12 -24.64 -22.31 -2.71
C THR A 12 -23.32 -22.19 -3.46
N VAL A 13 -23.24 -22.67 -4.69
CA VAL A 13 -22.03 -22.55 -5.52
C VAL A 13 -21.74 -21.09 -5.87
N SER A 14 -22.77 -20.32 -6.21
CA SER A 14 -22.62 -18.89 -6.50
C SER A 14 -22.14 -18.12 -5.28
N ALA A 15 -22.76 -18.35 -4.11
CA ALA A 15 -22.36 -17.72 -2.86
C ALA A 15 -20.93 -18.10 -2.46
N GLY A 16 -20.56 -19.38 -2.56
CA GLY A 16 -19.19 -19.84 -2.30
C GLY A 16 -18.16 -19.19 -3.24
N SER A 17 -18.51 -19.02 -4.51
CA SER A 17 -17.64 -18.38 -5.50
C SER A 17 -17.43 -16.89 -5.19
N ILE A 18 -18.48 -16.18 -4.78
CA ILE A 18 -18.39 -14.77 -4.37
C ILE A 18 -17.49 -14.62 -3.14
N ILE A 19 -17.66 -15.47 -2.13
CA ILE A 19 -16.83 -15.46 -0.92
C ILE A 19 -15.36 -15.73 -1.28
N ALA A 20 -15.09 -16.74 -2.11
CA ALA A 20 -13.74 -17.06 -2.55
C ALA A 20 -13.08 -15.88 -3.29
N ALA A 21 -13.81 -15.24 -4.21
CA ALA A 21 -13.32 -14.07 -4.93
C ALA A 21 -12.98 -12.90 -3.98
N LEU A 22 -13.81 -12.65 -2.97
CA LEU A 22 -13.56 -11.61 -1.96
C LEU A 22 -12.30 -11.90 -1.14
N LEU A 23 -12.10 -13.16 -0.71
CA LEU A 23 -10.90 -13.55 0.04
C LEU A 23 -9.63 -13.39 -0.80
N ILE A 24 -9.67 -13.76 -2.08
CA ILE A 24 -8.54 -13.58 -3.00
C ILE A 24 -8.22 -12.10 -3.18
N ALA A 25 -9.24 -11.26 -3.35
CA ALA A 25 -9.05 -9.81 -3.50
C ALA A 25 -8.44 -9.18 -2.25
N LEU A 26 -8.92 -9.54 -1.05
CA LEU A 26 -8.37 -9.07 0.21
C LEU A 26 -6.92 -9.53 0.41
N GLY A 27 -6.62 -10.80 0.12
CA GLY A 27 -5.26 -11.33 0.20
C GLY A 27 -4.31 -10.63 -0.77
N TYR A 28 -4.76 -10.33 -1.98
CA TYR A 28 -3.96 -9.58 -2.95
C TYR A 28 -3.66 -8.15 -2.48
N ILE A 29 -4.65 -7.45 -1.91
CA ILE A 29 -4.46 -6.10 -1.36
C ILE A 29 -3.41 -6.12 -0.25
N GLU A 30 -3.53 -7.06 0.69
CA GLU A 30 -2.61 -7.15 1.82
C GLU A 30 -1.19 -7.52 1.37
N TYR A 31 -1.08 -8.46 0.43
CA TYR A 31 0.20 -8.81 -0.19
C TYR A 31 0.88 -7.59 -0.84
N ARG A 32 0.11 -6.79 -1.59
CA ARG A 32 0.65 -5.60 -2.26
C ARG A 32 1.06 -4.50 -1.29
N LYS A 33 0.33 -4.32 -0.18
CA LYS A 33 0.73 -3.41 0.90
C LYS A 33 2.05 -3.84 1.54
N HIS A 34 2.18 -5.12 1.87
CA HIS A 34 3.41 -5.63 2.47
C HIS A 34 4.60 -5.56 1.50
N LEU A 35 4.35 -5.78 0.21
CA LEU A 35 5.38 -5.65 -0.83
C LEU A 35 5.90 -4.22 -0.94
N ILE A 36 5.01 -3.21 -1.02
CA ILE A 36 5.46 -1.82 -1.12
C ILE A 36 6.15 -1.34 0.17
N GLU A 37 5.71 -1.81 1.33
CA GLU A 37 6.36 -1.56 2.62
C GLU A 37 7.80 -2.08 2.63
N LYS A 38 7.98 -3.34 2.26
CA LYS A 38 9.31 -3.98 2.18
C LYS A 38 10.22 -3.26 1.18
N GLU A 39 9.75 -3.04 -0.04
CA GLU A 39 10.54 -2.38 -1.09
C GLU A 39 10.92 -0.94 -0.70
N THR A 40 10.01 -0.22 -0.05
CA THR A 40 10.27 1.15 0.42
C THR A 40 11.28 1.15 1.56
N TYR A 41 11.17 0.22 2.52
CA TYR A 41 12.16 0.08 3.59
C TYR A 41 13.55 -0.24 3.03
N GLU A 42 13.66 -1.19 2.09
CA GLU A 42 14.91 -1.53 1.42
C GLU A 42 15.50 -0.34 0.64
N TYR A 43 14.65 0.46 -0.03
CA TYR A 43 15.06 1.69 -0.68
C TYR A 43 15.60 2.72 0.31
N LEU A 44 14.91 2.94 1.43
CA LEU A 44 15.33 3.92 2.44
C LEU A 44 16.66 3.54 3.09
N LEU A 45 16.92 2.24 3.30
CA LEU A 45 18.19 1.75 3.85
C LEU A 45 19.41 2.07 2.97
N GLN A 46 19.23 2.49 1.72
CA GLN A 46 20.33 2.93 0.87
C GLN A 46 20.87 4.31 1.28
N ASN A 47 20.02 5.15 1.88
CA ASN A 47 20.34 6.55 2.22
C ASN A 47 20.15 6.89 3.71
N HIS A 48 19.45 6.03 4.45
CA HIS A 48 19.13 6.22 5.87
C HIS A 48 19.59 5.02 6.71
N LYS A 49 19.93 5.28 7.97
CA LYS A 49 20.22 4.22 8.93
C LYS A 49 18.92 3.59 9.44
N PRO A 50 18.91 2.29 9.80
CA PRO A 50 17.70 1.62 10.29
C PRO A 50 17.01 2.34 11.46
N HIS A 51 17.78 2.96 12.36
CA HIS A 51 17.24 3.68 13.53
C HIS A 51 16.75 5.09 13.23
N GLU A 52 16.88 5.58 12.00
CA GLU A 52 16.32 6.87 11.58
C GLU A 52 14.90 6.70 11.05
N ILE A 53 14.50 5.47 10.73
CA ILE A 53 13.17 5.11 10.22
C ILE A 53 12.33 4.65 11.40
N TYR A 54 11.29 5.41 11.75
CA TYR A 54 10.39 5.07 12.84
C TYR A 54 9.35 4.02 12.40
N GLU A 55 8.71 4.26 11.26
CA GLU A 55 7.66 3.39 10.74
C GLU A 55 7.65 3.43 9.20
N VAL A 56 7.43 2.26 8.59
CA VAL A 56 7.05 2.13 7.17
C VAL A 56 5.79 1.29 7.13
N LYS A 57 4.75 1.76 6.47
CA LYS A 57 3.46 1.07 6.43
C LYS A 57 2.81 1.13 5.06
N GLY A 58 2.46 -0.03 4.50
CA GLY A 58 1.72 -0.11 3.25
C GLY A 58 0.27 0.39 3.40
N SER A 59 -0.18 1.27 2.52
CA SER A 59 -1.54 1.81 2.50
C SER A 59 -2.05 1.97 1.07
N LEU A 60 -3.35 2.27 0.94
CA LEU A 60 -3.96 2.63 -0.34
C LEU A 60 -3.84 4.14 -0.50
N GLY A 61 -3.24 4.59 -1.60
CA GLY A 61 -3.03 6.00 -1.89
C GLY A 61 -4.01 6.54 -2.93
N PHE A 62 -4.06 7.87 -3.04
CA PHE A 62 -4.73 8.55 -4.16
C PHE A 62 -3.74 8.70 -5.32
N GLY A 63 -4.13 8.34 -6.55
CA GLY A 63 -3.26 8.33 -7.74
C GLY A 63 -2.42 7.06 -7.89
N HIS A 64 -1.69 6.66 -6.85
CA HIS A 64 -1.01 5.36 -6.79
C HIS A 64 -1.81 4.40 -5.89
N LEU A 65 -2.30 3.29 -6.47
CA LEU A 65 -3.18 2.36 -5.74
C LEU A 65 -2.54 1.79 -4.47
N PHE A 66 -1.22 1.58 -4.48
CA PHE A 66 -0.44 1.13 -3.32
C PHE A 66 0.69 2.11 -3.08
N VAL A 67 0.76 2.61 -1.84
CA VAL A 67 1.82 3.51 -1.37
C VAL A 67 2.36 2.99 -0.04
N ALA A 68 3.57 3.40 0.30
CA ALA A 68 4.13 3.21 1.62
C ALA A 68 4.20 4.56 2.33
N THR A 69 3.63 4.61 3.52
CA THR A 69 3.67 5.75 4.41
C THR A 69 4.87 5.59 5.35
N VAL A 70 5.73 6.59 5.40
CA VAL A 70 6.99 6.57 6.13
C VAL A 70 7.02 7.71 7.14
N ILE A 71 7.42 7.39 8.37
CA ILE A 71 7.67 8.35 9.43
C ILE A 71 9.13 8.17 9.86
N PHE A 72 9.88 9.27 9.91
CA PHE A 72 11.26 9.26 10.40
C PHE A 72 11.31 9.61 11.88
N GLU A 73 12.31 9.08 12.60
CA GLU A 73 12.50 9.30 14.04
C GLU A 73 12.67 10.78 14.40
N ASN A 74 13.40 11.53 13.57
CA ASN A 74 13.67 12.94 13.78
C ASN A 74 12.45 13.84 13.51
N GLU A 75 11.46 13.35 12.75
CA GLU A 75 10.34 14.14 12.23
C GLU A 75 9.00 13.42 12.37
N LYS A 76 8.68 12.94 13.57
CA LYS A 76 7.45 12.15 13.83
C LYS A 76 6.13 12.83 13.49
N LYS A 77 6.15 14.13 13.19
CA LYS A 77 4.98 14.92 12.76
C LYS A 77 4.79 14.93 11.25
N LEU A 78 5.80 14.54 10.49
CA LEU A 78 5.77 14.50 9.03
C LEU A 78 5.57 13.07 8.57
N VAL A 79 4.70 12.95 7.58
CA VAL A 79 4.32 11.69 6.98
C VAL A 79 4.72 11.77 5.51
N TYR A 80 5.65 10.91 5.13
CA TYR A 80 6.17 10.81 3.78
C TYR A 80 5.43 9.69 3.05
N GLU A 81 5.01 9.94 1.82
CA GLU A 81 4.38 8.94 0.98
C GLU A 81 5.32 8.53 -0.13
N PHE A 82 5.53 7.23 -0.29
CA PHE A 82 6.32 6.63 -1.33
C PHE A 82 5.44 5.75 -2.22
N GLY A 83 5.68 5.81 -3.52
CA GLY A 83 4.98 4.99 -4.51
C GLY A 83 5.97 4.27 -5.43
N LYS A 84 5.44 3.35 -6.24
CA LYS A 84 6.22 2.68 -7.28
C LYS A 84 5.87 3.24 -8.65
N LYS A 85 6.87 3.71 -9.37
CA LYS A 85 6.76 4.17 -10.77
C LYS A 85 7.86 3.53 -11.59
N ASP A 86 7.50 2.89 -12.70
CA ASP A 86 8.44 2.23 -13.61
C ASP A 86 9.41 1.25 -12.90
N GLY A 87 8.90 0.55 -11.88
CA GLY A 87 9.68 -0.43 -11.12
C GLY A 87 10.50 0.16 -9.97
N GLN A 88 10.57 1.48 -9.82
CA GLN A 88 11.39 2.16 -8.82
C GLN A 88 10.52 2.82 -7.74
N ILE A 89 11.05 2.87 -6.52
CA ILE A 89 10.44 3.60 -5.41
C ILE A 89 10.73 5.09 -5.58
N ILE A 90 9.68 5.91 -5.50
CA ILE A 90 9.76 7.37 -5.58
C ILE A 90 8.99 7.99 -4.41
N GLN A 91 9.48 9.12 -3.91
CA GLN A 91 8.73 9.95 -2.96
C GLN A 91 7.65 10.71 -3.72
N LEU A 92 6.40 10.58 -3.27
CA LEU A 92 5.23 11.28 -3.78
C LEU A 92 4.96 12.55 -2.98
N THR A 93 4.99 12.43 -1.65
CA THR A 93 4.61 13.52 -0.74
C THR A 93 5.58 13.55 0.45
N PRO A 94 6.00 14.74 0.91
CA PRO A 94 5.93 16.02 0.18
C PRO A 94 6.70 15.92 -1.14
N GLU A 95 6.24 16.64 -2.17
CA GLU A 95 6.83 16.58 -3.50
C GLU A 95 8.32 17.00 -3.43
N PRO A 96 9.25 16.16 -3.91
CA PRO A 96 10.68 16.43 -3.79
C PRO A 96 11.02 17.71 -4.58
N GLY A 97 11.27 18.81 -3.85
CA GLY A 97 11.65 20.10 -4.43
C GLY A 97 10.91 21.33 -3.91
N ILE A 98 9.82 21.19 -3.14
CA ILE A 98 9.03 22.36 -2.65
C ILE A 98 9.65 23.00 -1.38
N GLU A 99 10.60 22.35 -0.71
CA GLU A 99 11.18 22.85 0.54
C GLU A 99 12.23 23.97 0.36
N ASN A 100 12.82 24.12 -0.85
CA ASN A 100 13.89 25.11 -1.08
C ASN A 100 13.42 26.53 -1.42
N ASP A 101 12.11 26.81 -1.53
CA ASP A 101 11.62 28.12 -2.00
C ASP A 101 10.95 28.97 -0.90
N LYS A 102 10.92 28.51 0.36
CA LYS A 102 10.31 29.24 1.48
C LYS A 102 11.30 29.95 2.41
N ASN A 103 12.61 29.90 2.13
CA ASN A 103 13.64 30.59 2.92
C ASN A 103 14.41 31.66 2.13
N SER A 104 13.89 32.06 0.96
CA SER A 104 14.43 33.18 0.17
C SER A 104 13.41 34.31 0.09
N LYS A 105 13.16 34.98 1.23
CA LYS A 105 12.74 36.39 1.26
C LYS A 105 12.95 37.02 2.62
#